data_AF-A0A9D9JLQ4-F1
#
_entry.id   AF-A0A9D9JLQ4-F1
#
_cell.length_a   1.000
_cell.length_b   1.000
_cell.length_c   1.000
_cell.angle_alpha   90.00
_cell.angle_beta   90.00
_cell.angle_gamma   90.00
#
_symmetry.space_group_name_H-M   'P 1'
#
loop_
_entity.id
_entity.type
_entity.pdbx_description
1 polymer ?
#
loop_
_entity_poly.entity_id
_entity_poly.type
_entity_poly.pdbx_seq_one_letter_code
_entity_poly.pdbx_strand_id
1 'polypeptide(L)'
;MRLFRAFAAGTLGIVGGILLFAWLVASFVLDLLAIYLTFGGLGVLLGIVLAPIVFVIAPWYAGLAHGFWWPLIVEYGGLVVLGLVFGLAEKLFSTRE
;
A
#
# COMPACT_ATOMS: atom_id res chain seq x y z
N MET A 1 -7.87 4.93 -33.88
CA MET A 1 -6.79 4.42 -32.99
C MET A 1 -6.47 5.32 -31.80
N ARG A 2 -6.41 6.66 -31.92
CA ARG A 2 -6.17 7.57 -30.78
C ARG A 2 -7.23 7.50 -29.66
N LEU A 3 -8.51 7.46 -30.03
CA LEU A 3 -9.63 7.38 -29.05
C LEU A 3 -9.57 6.10 -28.18
N PHE A 4 -9.30 4.95 -28.81
CA PHE A 4 -9.17 3.66 -28.10
C PHE A 4 -7.99 3.66 -27.10
N ARG A 5 -6.87 4.30 -27.46
CA ARG A 5 -5.71 4.43 -26.58
C ARG A 5 -6.00 5.35 -25.38
N ALA A 6 -6.69 6.47 -25.61
CA ALA A 6 -7.07 7.39 -24.53
C ALA A 6 -8.05 6.73 -23.55
N PHE A 7 -9.02 5.97 -24.07
CA PHE A 7 -9.95 5.20 -23.25
C PHE A 7 -9.22 4.13 -22.42
N ALA A 8 -8.34 3.33 -23.05
CA ALA A 8 -7.56 2.32 -22.35
C ALA A 8 -6.66 2.91 -21.25
N ALA A 9 -6.01 4.04 -21.51
CA ALA A 9 -5.20 4.74 -20.51
C ALA A 9 -6.05 5.25 -19.33
N GLY A 10 -7.24 5.80 -19.60
CA GLY A 10 -8.17 6.25 -18.57
C GLY A 10 -8.66 5.10 -17.68
N THR A 11 -9.03 3.96 -18.28
CA THR A 11 -9.45 2.77 -17.53
C THR A 11 -8.30 2.21 -16.69
N LEU A 12 -7.08 2.14 -17.23
CA LEU A 12 -5.89 1.68 -16.50
C LEU A 12 -5.57 2.61 -15.31
N GLY A 13 -5.72 3.92 -15.48
CA GLY A 13 -5.53 4.88 -14.40
C GLY A 13 -6.53 4.68 -13.26
N ILE A 14 -7.80 4.45 -13.58
CA ILE A 14 -8.85 4.19 -12.57
C ILE A 14 -8.57 2.87 -11.83
N VAL A 15 -8.30 1.80 -12.56
CA VAL A 15 -7.99 0.48 -11.96
C VAL A 15 -6.75 0.58 -11.08
N GLY A 16 -5.69 1.26 -11.55
CA GLY A 16 -4.48 1.52 -10.76
C GLY A 16 -4.80 2.30 -9.48
N GLY A 17 -5.60 3.35 -9.56
CA GLY A 17 -6.03 4.14 -8.40
C GLY A 17 -6.83 3.33 -7.37
N ILE A 18 -7.73 2.45 -7.81
CA ILE A 18 -8.49 1.56 -6.91
C ILE A 18 -7.55 0.57 -6.23
N LEU A 19 -6.63 -0.04 -6.97
CA LEU A 19 -5.66 -0.98 -6.42
C LEU A 19 -4.73 -0.31 -5.41
N LEU A 20 -4.29 0.92 -5.69
CA LEU A 20 -3.51 1.73 -4.75
C LEU A 20 -4.25 1.98 -3.45
N PHE A 21 -5.49 2.43 -3.55
CA PHE A 21 -6.31 2.72 -2.39
C PHE A 21 -6.60 1.47 -1.57
N ALA A 22 -6.96 0.37 -2.23
CA ALA A 22 -7.17 -0.92 -1.59
C ALA A 22 -5.91 -1.41 -0.87
N TRP A 23 -4.74 -1.27 -1.49
CA TRP A 23 -3.46 -1.62 -0.89
C TRP A 23 -3.13 -0.75 0.34
N LEU A 24 -3.34 0.56 0.25
CA LEU A 24 -3.12 1.49 1.36
C LEU A 24 -4.03 1.15 2.56
N VAL A 25 -5.32 0.94 2.30
CA VAL A 25 -6.31 0.58 3.33
C VAL A 25 -5.99 -0.78 3.93
N ALA A 26 -5.61 -1.77 3.11
CA ALA A 26 -5.18 -3.06 3.61
C ALA A 26 -4.00 -2.87 4.58
N SER A 27 -2.91 -2.23 4.14
CA SER A 27 -1.74 -1.98 4.99
C SER A 27 -2.12 -1.27 6.30
N PHE A 28 -3.00 -0.26 6.24
CA PHE A 28 -3.55 0.44 7.41
C PHE A 28 -4.19 -0.49 8.43
N VAL A 29 -5.13 -1.32 7.97
CA VAL A 29 -5.89 -2.22 8.84
C VAL A 29 -4.96 -3.25 9.49
N LEU A 30 -3.98 -3.70 8.74
CA LEU A 30 -3.03 -4.72 9.16
C LEU A 30 -2.09 -4.22 10.27
N ASP A 31 -1.65 -2.96 10.18
CA ASP A 31 -0.87 -2.32 11.24
C ASP A 31 -1.72 -2.05 12.49
N LEU A 32 -2.95 -1.57 12.30
CA LEU A 32 -3.88 -1.38 13.43
C LEU A 32 -4.19 -2.69 14.14
N LEU A 33 -4.29 -3.80 13.40
CA LEU A 33 -4.45 -5.13 13.99
C LEU A 33 -3.24 -5.49 14.86
N ALA A 34 -2.02 -5.31 14.35
CA ALA A 34 -0.81 -5.57 15.13
C ALA A 34 -0.74 -4.74 16.42
N ILE A 35 -1.14 -3.46 16.34
CA ILE A 35 -1.22 -2.56 17.49
C ILE A 35 -2.30 -3.02 18.46
N TYR A 36 -3.49 -3.37 17.97
CA TYR A 36 -4.59 -3.84 18.80
C TYR A 36 -4.21 -5.08 19.61
N LEU A 37 -3.56 -6.05 18.97
CA LEU A 37 -3.10 -7.28 19.64
C LEU A 37 -2.05 -7.01 20.72
N THR A 38 -1.34 -5.89 20.65
CA THR A 38 -0.26 -5.54 21.59
C THR A 38 -0.71 -4.60 22.69
N PHE A 39 -1.47 -3.57 22.33
CA PHE A 39 -1.79 -2.40 23.16
C PHE A 39 -3.29 -2.17 23.33
N GLY A 40 -4.14 -3.02 22.72
CA GLY A 40 -5.59 -2.91 22.77
C GLY A 40 -6.15 -1.69 22.04
N GLY A 41 -7.40 -1.33 22.34
CA GLY A 41 -8.12 -0.27 21.65
C GLY A 41 -7.53 1.14 21.84
N LEU A 42 -6.94 1.43 23.00
CA LEU A 42 -6.22 2.71 23.22
C LEU A 42 -4.98 2.80 22.35
N GLY A 43 -4.27 1.67 22.17
CA GLY A 43 -3.18 1.57 21.21
C GLY A 43 -3.62 1.92 19.79
N VAL A 44 -4.77 1.41 19.34
CA VAL A 44 -5.31 1.71 18.01
C VAL A 44 -5.58 3.19 17.83
N LEU A 45 -6.20 3.85 18.81
CA LEU A 45 -6.45 5.30 18.77
C LEU A 45 -5.15 6.09 18.64
N LEU A 46 -4.15 5.76 19.46
CA LEU A 46 -2.82 6.38 19.36
C LEU A 46 -2.13 6.06 18.03
N GLY A 47 -2.32 4.83 17.53
CA GLY A 47 -1.82 4.37 16.24
C GLY A 47 -2.32 5.23 15.07
N ILE A 48 -3.60 5.56 15.08
CA ILE A 48 -4.24 6.44 14.08
C ILE A 48 -3.69 7.87 14.19
N VAL A 49 -3.56 8.40 15.41
CA VAL A 49 -3.05 9.77 15.64
C VAL A 49 -1.59 9.91 15.22
N LEU A 50 -0.79 8.87 15.44
CA LEU A 50 0.63 8.83 15.12
C LEU A 50 0.92 8.31 13.70
N ALA A 51 -0.10 8.11 12.87
CA ALA A 51 0.10 7.88 11.45
C ALA A 51 0.83 9.11 10.83
N PRO A 52 1.85 8.92 9.98
CA PRO A 52 2.27 7.68 9.32
C PRO A 52 3.43 6.94 10.02
N ILE A 53 3.95 7.44 11.14
CA ILE A 53 5.14 6.85 11.80
C ILE A 53 4.88 5.38 12.17
N VAL A 54 3.67 5.12 12.65
CA VAL A 54 3.22 3.80 13.06
C VAL A 54 3.18 2.80 11.91
N PHE A 55 2.88 3.24 10.68
CA PHE A 55 2.96 2.38 9.49
C PHE A 55 4.35 1.82 9.26
N VAL A 56 5.37 2.63 9.51
CA VAL A 56 6.75 2.19 9.29
C VAL A 56 7.20 1.19 10.36
N ILE A 57 6.64 1.24 11.57
CA ILE A 57 7.17 0.49 12.72
C ILE A 57 6.31 -0.75 13.04
N ALA A 58 4.99 -0.64 12.94
CA ALA A 58 4.05 -1.69 13.28
C ALA A 58 4.27 -3.02 12.53
N PRO A 59 4.63 -3.05 11.23
CA PRO A 59 4.88 -4.31 10.51
C PRO A 59 6.12 -5.04 11.01
N TRP A 60 7.19 -4.29 11.33
CA TRP A 60 8.40 -4.86 11.92
C TRP A 60 8.12 -5.40 13.30
N TYR A 61 7.36 -4.64 14.10
CA TYR A 61 6.96 -5.08 15.41
C TYR A 61 6.08 -6.35 15.33
N ALA A 62 5.12 -6.40 14.40
CA ALA A 62 4.29 -7.57 14.17
C ALA A 62 5.12 -8.82 13.82
N GLY A 63 6.12 -8.68 12.95
CA GLY A 63 7.04 -9.76 12.60
C GLY A 63 7.89 -10.22 13.78
N LEU A 64 8.48 -9.28 14.52
CA LEU A 64 9.43 -9.59 15.59
C LEU A 64 8.76 -10.06 16.89
N ALA A 65 7.64 -9.45 17.28
CA ALA A 65 6.97 -9.74 18.55
C ALA A 65 5.92 -10.86 18.44
N HIS A 66 5.22 -10.94 17.30
CA HIS A 66 4.09 -11.88 17.11
C HIS A 66 4.35 -12.94 16.05
N GLY A 67 5.49 -12.89 15.35
CA GLY A 67 5.80 -13.80 14.24
C GLY A 67 4.97 -13.54 12.98
N PHE A 68 4.24 -12.43 12.92
CA PHE A 68 3.36 -12.07 11.81
C PHE A 68 4.13 -11.24 10.79
N TRP A 69 4.74 -11.92 9.82
CA TRP A 69 5.51 -11.28 8.75
C TRP A 69 4.67 -10.75 7.60
N TRP A 70 3.40 -11.18 7.52
CA TRP A 70 2.50 -10.82 6.44
C TRP A 70 2.22 -9.30 6.33
N PRO A 71 2.15 -8.46 7.40
CA PRO A 71 1.99 -7.02 7.25
C PRO A 71 3.18 -6.40 6.52
N LEU A 72 4.39 -6.83 6.89
CA LEU A 72 5.65 -6.37 6.30
C LEU A 72 5.73 -6.75 4.81
N ILE A 73 5.31 -7.97 4.46
CA ILE A 73 5.25 -8.42 3.06
C ILE A 73 4.23 -7.61 2.26
N VAL A 74 3.04 -7.38 2.80
CA VAL A 74 1.97 -6.64 2.09
C VAL A 74 2.36 -5.18 1.89
N GLU A 75 2.92 -4.53 2.90
CA GLU A 75 3.27 -3.12 2.84
C GLU A 75 4.53 -2.90 1.99
N TYR A 76 5.68 -3.43 2.39
CA TYR A 76 6.93 -3.21 1.65
C TYR A 76 6.97 -3.93 0.32
N GLY A 77 6.45 -5.16 0.24
CA GLY A 77 6.33 -5.87 -1.04
C GLY A 77 5.35 -5.17 -1.98
N GLY A 78 4.26 -4.63 -1.44
CA GLY A 78 3.34 -3.79 -2.19
C GLY A 78 4.03 -2.57 -2.77
N LEU A 79 4.78 -1.79 -1.98
CA LEU A 79 5.56 -0.64 -2.44
C LEU A 79 6.52 -0.99 -3.58
N VAL A 80 7.20 -2.14 -3.50
CA VAL A 80 8.11 -2.60 -4.56
C VAL A 80 7.33 -2.89 -5.85
N VAL A 81 6.24 -3.67 -5.77
CA VAL A 81 5.41 -3.98 -6.93
C VAL A 81 4.85 -2.69 -7.54
N LEU A 82 4.39 -1.77 -6.71
CA LEU A 82 3.86 -0.48 -7.11
C LEU A 82 4.92 0.34 -7.87
N GLY A 83 6.10 0.49 -7.29
CA GLY A 83 7.22 1.22 -7.90
C GLY A 83 7.62 0.63 -9.25
N LEU A 84 7.65 -0.70 -9.37
CA LEU A 84 7.92 -1.38 -10.64
C LEU A 84 6.81 -1.13 -11.67
N VAL A 85 5.54 -1.26 -11.29
CA VAL A 85 4.40 -1.07 -12.19
C VAL A 85 4.32 0.37 -12.68
N PHE A 86 4.45 1.35 -11.79
CA PHE A 86 4.45 2.77 -12.17
C PHE A 86 5.66 3.14 -13.02
N GLY A 87 6.87 2.67 -12.66
CA GLY A 87 8.06 2.92 -13.47
C GLY A 87 8.02 2.25 -14.85
N LEU A 88 7.43 1.05 -14.97
CA LEU A 88 7.19 0.38 -16.25
C LEU A 88 6.14 1.14 -17.08
N ALA A 89 5.04 1.57 -16.46
CA ALA A 89 4.00 2.33 -17.11
C ALA A 89 4.56 3.66 -17.66
N GLU A 90 5.33 4.40 -16.86
CA GLU A 90 5.97 5.64 -17.29
C GLU A 90 6.84 5.41 -18.52
N LYS A 91 7.73 4.40 -18.51
CA LYS A 91 8.57 4.08 -19.69
C LYS A 91 7.76 3.71 -20.93
N LEU A 92 6.71 2.89 -20.77
CA LEU A 92 5.88 2.42 -21.89
C LEU A 92 5.03 3.52 -22.52
N PHE A 93 4.63 4.52 -21.74
CA PHE A 93 3.78 5.62 -22.19
C PHE A 93 4.56 6.92 -22.51
N SER A 94 5.77 7.11 -21.95
CA SER A 94 6.66 8.26 -22.22
C SER A 94 7.48 8.12 -23.51
N THR A 95 7.85 6.90 -23.94
CA THR A 95 8.68 6.67 -25.14
C THR A 95 7.97 6.88 -26.48
N ARG A 96 6.89 7.66 -26.52
CA ARG A 96 6.08 7.88 -27.74
C ARG A 96 5.84 9.36 -28.06
N GLU A 97 6.64 10.26 -27.50
CA GLU A 97 6.79 11.64 -27.96
C GLU A 97 8.00 11.79 -28.87
#